data_AF-A0A2G6NYE2-F1
#
_entry.id   AF-A0A2G6NYE2-F1
#
_cell.length_a   1.000
_cell.length_b   1.000
_cell.length_c   1.000
_cell.angle_alpha   90.00
_cell.angle_beta   90.00
_cell.angle_gamma   90.00
#
_symmetry.space_group_name_H-M   'P 1'
#
loop_
_entity.id
_entity.type
_entity.pdbx_description
1 polymer ?
#
loop_
_entity_poly.entity_id
_entity_poly.type
_entity_poly.pdbx_seq_one_letter_code
_entity_poly.pdbx_strand_id
1 'polypeptide(L)' 'MEANVIKVTRLNGKSLYINCERIEFVESTPDTVITMVDEKKIIVTDSVEAVVDKIVAFKARVSALPAGNIIYRDEV' A
#
# COMPACT_ATOMS: atom_id res chain seq x y z
N MET A 1 5.80 -13.47 -8.24
CA MET A 1 5.88 -12.58 -7.06
C MET A 1 4.49 -11.98 -6.94
N GLU A 2 3.73 -12.40 -5.93
CA GLU A 2 2.31 -12.02 -5.81
C GLU A 2 2.15 -10.52 -5.60
N ALA A 3 1.22 -9.95 -6.35
CA ALA A 3 1.19 -8.54 -6.70
C ALA A 3 0.35 -7.72 -5.71
N ASN A 4 0.56 -7.90 -4.40
CA ASN A 4 -0.28 -7.30 -3.34
C ASN A 4 0.11 -5.88 -2.95
N VAL A 5 0.34 -5.03 -3.94
CA VAL A 5 1.08 -3.78 -3.79
C VAL A 5 0.18 -2.54 -3.96
N ILE A 6 0.29 -1.59 -3.02
CA ILE A 6 -0.32 -0.27 -3.08
C ILE A 6 0.75 0.83 -3.16
N LYS A 7 0.40 1.96 -3.78
CA LYS A 7 1.25 3.15 -3.87
C LYS A 7 0.97 4.12 -2.73
N VAL A 8 1.99 4.52 -1.99
CA VAL A 8 1.96 5.57 -0.97
C VAL A 8 2.98 6.66 -1.28
N THR A 9 2.82 7.83 -0.68
CA THR A 9 3.67 9.00 -0.89
C THR A 9 4.39 9.34 0.41
N ARG A 10 5.72 9.22 0.42
CA ARG A 10 6.54 9.60 1.57
C ARG A 10 6.54 11.12 1.78
N LEU A 11 6.97 11.56 2.96
CA LEU A 11 7.14 12.99 3.29
C LEU A 11 8.03 13.75 2.30
N ASN A 12 8.98 13.07 1.65
CA ASN A 12 9.84 13.68 0.63
C ASN A 12 9.20 13.77 -0.78
N GLY A 13 7.89 13.52 -0.88
CA GLY A 13 7.13 13.54 -2.13
C GLY A 13 7.38 12.35 -3.07
N LYS A 14 8.31 11.43 -2.72
CA LYS A 14 8.58 10.25 -3.56
C LYS A 14 7.53 9.19 -3.34
N SER A 15 7.15 8.55 -4.45
CA SER A 15 6.28 7.38 -4.43
C SER A 15 7.01 6.16 -3.88
N LEU A 16 6.33 5.40 -3.04
CA LEU A 16 6.76 4.10 -2.53
C LEU A 16 5.66 3.09 -2.78
N TYR A 17 6.02 1.93 -3.27
CA TYR A 17 5.11 0.81 -3.46
C TYR A 17 5.35 -0.21 -2.35
N ILE A 18 4.31 -0.53 -1.58
CA ILE A 18 4.39 -1.43 -0.42
C ILE A 18 3.38 -2.55 -0.52
N ASN A 19 3.73 -3.72 0.01
CA ASN A 19 2.78 -4.82 0.11
C ASN A 19 1.74 -4.52 1.20
N CYS A 20 0.47 -4.38 0.82
CA CYS A 20 -0.60 -4.01 1.75
C CYS A 20 -1.02 -5.12 2.72
N GLU A 21 -0.76 -6.39 2.40
CA GLU A 21 -1.08 -7.52 3.29
C GLU A 21 -0.09 -7.68 4.44
N ARG A 22 1.06 -7.03 4.34
CA ARG A 22 2.07 -6.98 5.39
C ARG A 22 1.94 -5.75 6.29
N ILE A 23 0.91 -4.93 6.09
CA ILE A 23 0.59 -3.81 6.98
C ILE A 23 -0.05 -4.42 8.24
N GLU A 24 0.50 -4.07 9.40
CA GLU A 24 -0.03 -4.47 10.69
C GLU A 24 -1.08 -3.47 11.18
N PHE A 25 -0.74 -2.18 11.18
CA PHE A 25 -1.68 -1.10 11.46
C PHE A 25 -1.26 0.21 10.79
N VAL A 26 -2.21 1.14 10.70
CA VAL A 26 -2.01 2.51 10.20
C VAL A 26 -2.57 3.46 11.24
N GLU A 27 -1.79 4.45 11.65
CA GLU A 27 -2.15 5.43 12.68
C GLU A 27 -1.91 6.87 12.22
N SER A 28 -2.69 7.81 12.75
CA SER A 28 -2.55 9.25 12.51
C SER A 28 -1.77 9.90 13.65
N THR A 29 -0.54 10.35 13.39
CA THR A 29 0.39 10.91 14.38
C THR A 29 1.20 12.10 13.83
N PRO A 30 0.88 13.35 14.20
CA PRO A 30 0.63 14.45 13.23
C PRO A 30 0.52 14.10 11.73
N ASP A 31 1.49 13.35 11.19
CA ASP A 31 1.53 12.67 9.91
C ASP A 31 1.06 11.20 10.02
N THR A 32 0.78 10.53 8.91
CA THR A 32 0.36 9.11 8.93
C THR A 32 1.54 8.16 9.01
N VAL A 33 1.47 7.17 9.90
CA VAL A 33 2.46 6.10 10.03
C VAL A 33 1.85 4.76 9.66
N ILE A 34 2.50 4.06 8.74
CA ILE A 34 2.21 2.68 8.39
C ILE A 34 3.23 1.78 9.09
N THR A 35 2.75 0.89 9.95
CA THR A 35 3.59 -0.13 10.61
C THR A 35 3.41 -1.46 9.90
N MET A 36 4.51 -2.08 9.52
CA MET A 36 4.55 -3.39 8.90
C MET A 36 4.72 -4.48 9.95
N VAL A 37 4.32 -5.72 9.63
CA VAL A 37 4.46 -6.89 10.52
C VAL A 37 5.91 -7.23 10.92
N ASP A 38 6.90 -6.66 10.23
CA ASP A 38 8.32 -6.77 10.57
C ASP A 38 8.84 -5.52 11.33
N GLU A 39 7.93 -4.80 11.99
CA GLU A 39 8.17 -3.59 12.79
C GLU A 39 8.68 -2.38 11.99
N LYS A 40 8.84 -2.50 10.66
CA LYS A 40 9.23 -1.38 9.81
C LYS A 40 8.14 -0.32 9.81
N LYS A 41 8.54 0.93 10.07
CA LYS A 41 7.65 2.09 10.05
C LYS A 41 7.89 2.95 8.81
N ILE A 42 6.81 3.37 8.17
CA ILE A 42 6.84 4.19 6.97
C ILE A 42 5.95 5.40 7.22
N ILE A 43 6.56 6.58 7.21
CA ILE A 43 5.84 7.85 7.35
C ILE A 43 5.43 8.34 5.97
N VAL A 44 4.14 8.63 5.82
CA VAL A 44 3.52 9.01 4.55
C VAL A 44 2.66 10.27 4.71
N THR A 45 2.45 10.94 3.59
CA THR A 45 1.57 12.12 3.49
C THR A 45 0.11 11.75 3.23
N ASP A 46 -0.14 10.50 2.82
CA ASP A 46 -1.49 9.96 2.68
C ASP A 46 -2.19 9.91 4.02
N SER A 47 -3.47 10.29 4.08
CA SER A 47 -4.29 10.05 5.28
C SER A 47 -4.53 8.56 5.51
N VAL A 48 -4.94 8.19 6.71
CA VAL A 48 -5.33 6.80 7.04
C VAL A 48 -6.41 6.31 6.08
N GLU A 49 -7.43 7.12 5.81
CA GLU A 49 -8.54 6.82 4.90
C GLU A 49 -8.04 6.59 3.48
N ALA A 50 -7.14 7.45 2.99
CA ALA A 50 -6.56 7.29 1.65
C ALA A 50 -5.76 5.99 1.53
N VAL A 51 -5.05 5.57 2.58
CA VAL A 51 -4.36 4.27 2.61
C VAL A 51 -5.37 3.12 2.57
N VAL A 52 -6.41 3.17 3.40
CA VAL A 52 -7.48 2.15 3.43
C VAL A 52 -8.17 2.04 2.07
N ASP A 53 -8.55 3.15 1.44
CA ASP A 53 -9.20 3.17 0.14
C ASP A 53 -8.34 2.52 -0.95
N LYS A 54 -7.02 2.76 -0.91
CA LYS A 54 -6.08 2.10 -1.83
C LYS A 54 -6.02 0.59 -1.62
N ILE A 55 -6.09 0.12 -0.37
CA ILE A 55 -6.15 -1.31 -0.05
C ILE A 55 -7.45 -1.92 -0.56
N VAL A 56 -8.59 -1.26 -0.32
CA VAL A 56 -9.91 -1.71 -0.79
C VAL A 56 -9.95 -1.76 -2.31
N ALA A 57 -9.52 -0.69 -2.98
CA ALA A 57 -9.45 -0.63 -4.44
C ALA A 57 -8.54 -1.72 -5.02
N PHE A 58 -7.40 -1.96 -4.37
CA PHE A 58 -6.49 -3.05 -4.73
C PHE A 58 -7.20 -4.41 -4.61
N LYS A 59 -7.79 -4.72 -3.46
CA LYS A 59 -8.50 -5.99 -3.21
C LYS A 59 -9.66 -6.19 -4.19
N ALA A 60 -10.48 -5.15 -4.42
CA ALA A 60 -11.58 -5.21 -5.37
C ALA A 60 -11.09 -5.56 -6.78
N ARG A 61 -9.97 -4.96 -7.22
CA ARG A 61 -9.36 -5.27 -8.52
C ARG A 61 -8.84 -6.70 -8.58
N VAL A 62 -8.18 -7.20 -7.53
CA VAL A 62 -7.70 -8.59 -7.48
C VAL A 62 -8.87 -9.57 -7.49
N SER A 63 -9.91 -9.33 -6.68
CA SER A 63 -11.09 -10.20 -6.61
C SER A 63 -11.90 -10.24 -7.90
N ALA A 64 -11.85 -9.19 -8.72
CA ALA A 64 -12.51 -9.13 -10.02
C ALA A 64 -11.74 -9.85 -11.14
N LEU A 65 -10.49 -10.25 -10.92
CA LEU A 65 -9.69 -10.94 -11.93
C LEU A 65 -9.95 -12.46 -11.87
N PRO A 66 -10.04 -13.15 -13.03
CA PRO A 66 -9.98 -14.61 -13.06
C PRO A 66 -8.67 -15.05 -12.40
N ALA A 67 -8.67 -16.18 -11.69
CA ALA A 67 -7.49 -16.73 -11.02
C ALA A 67 -6.33 -16.95 -12.02
N GLY A 68 -5.50 -15.92 -12.21
CA GLY A 68 -4.43 -15.88 -13.20
C GLY A 68 -3.54 -14.67 -12.93
N ASN A 69 -2.26 -14.94 -12.64
CA ASN A 69 -1.25 -14.00 -12.12
C ASN A 69 -1.35 -12.57 -12.65
N ILE A 70 -1.45 -11.61 -11.72
CA ILE A 70 -1.20 -10.20 -11.99
C ILE A 70 0.32 -10.03 -12.13
N ILE A 71 0.77 -9.78 -13.37
CA ILE A 71 2.15 -9.38 -13.66
C ILE A 71 2.14 -7.86 -13.81
N TYR A 72 2.73 -7.14 -12.85
CA TYR A 72 2.97 -5.71 -13.04
C TYR A 72 4.08 -5.54 -14.10
N ARG A 73 3.77 -4.81 -15.18
CA ARG A 73 4.78 -4.17 -16.03
C ARG A 73 5.17 -2.87 -15.33
N ASP A 74 6.35 -2.83 -14.73
CA ASP A 74 7.01 -1.54 -14.45
C ASP A 74 7.42 -0.95 -15.82
N GLU A 75 6.82 0.18 -16.17
CA GLU A 75 7.42 1.12 -17.13
C GLU A 75 8.16 2.18 -16.33
N VAL A 76 9.44 1.91 -16.00
CA VAL A 76 10.58 2.87 -16.03
C VAL A 76 11.89 2.07 -16.16
#